data_AF-A0A078G6Z2-F1
#
_entry.id   AF-A0A078G6Z2-F1
#
_cell.length_a   1.000
_cell.length_b   1.000
_cell.length_c   1.000
_cell.angle_alpha   90.00
_cell.angle_beta   90.00
_cell.angle_gamma   90.00
#
_symmetry.space_group_name_H-M   'P 1'
#
loop_
_entity.id
_entity.type
_entity.pdbx_description
1 polymer ?
#
loop_
_entity_poly.entity_id
_entity_poly.type
_entity_poly.pdbx_seq_one_letter_code
_entity_poly.pdbx_strand_id
1 'polypeptide(L)'
;MCVFLCIFKSCKDGKIGIVQSPMWFEPYEKTSSEEIVKRAMDFTLGWHLEPITHGDYPQTMKDNVGARLPSFTDEQKEKLTGSYDFVGVNYYTSAFVAHVEDVDQEKPSWEADSRFKLHSQNPDGYKIGSQPATAKYPVCADGLRKVLKYIKENYNDPEIIITGNGYKETLGEKDALPDALSDSNRKYYHMRHLMALHGAVCEDKVNVKGYFVWSLMDGLEWEDGYKTRSGLYYVDYANNMGRHEKQSAKWLSKLLEKAPIQSKVDLESRKEL
;
A
#
# COMPACT_ATOMS: atom_id res chain seq x y z
N MET A 1 0.40 21.94 7.37
CA MET A 1 -0.37 21.16 8.38
C MET A 1 -1.05 22.02 9.44
N CYS A 2 -0.36 23.00 10.08
CA CYS A 2 -0.95 23.85 11.15
C CYS A 2 -2.24 24.60 10.76
N VAL A 3 -2.34 25.10 9.53
CA VAL A 3 -3.53 25.88 9.10
C VAL A 3 -4.79 25.01 8.99
N PHE A 4 -4.65 23.71 8.71
CA PHE A 4 -5.78 22.80 8.54
C PHE A 4 -6.39 22.36 9.88
N LEU A 5 -5.55 22.09 10.89
CA LEU A 5 -5.98 21.69 12.24
C LEU A 5 -6.76 22.79 12.98
N CYS A 6 -6.42 24.07 12.80
CA CYS A 6 -7.15 25.17 13.46
C CYS A 6 -8.60 25.34 12.98
N ILE A 7 -8.91 24.97 11.74
CA ILE A 7 -10.28 25.05 11.19
C ILE A 7 -11.12 23.84 11.64
N PHE A 8 -10.50 22.66 11.73
CA PHE A 8 -11.17 21.40 12.08
C PHE A 8 -11.39 21.17 13.59
N LYS A 9 -10.81 21.99 14.49
CA LYS A 9 -11.12 21.95 15.93
C LYS A 9 -12.61 22.17 16.28
N SER A 10 -13.44 22.56 15.30
CA SER A 10 -14.90 22.64 15.41
C SER A 10 -15.63 21.31 15.15
N CYS A 11 -14.97 20.30 14.55
CA CYS A 11 -15.50 18.94 14.36
C CYS A 11 -15.03 18.04 15.50
N LYS A 12 -15.88 17.82 16.51
CA LYS A 12 -15.54 17.07 17.72
C LYS A 12 -15.07 15.62 17.48
N ASP A 13 -15.45 15.01 16.35
CA ASP A 13 -15.13 13.61 16.02
C ASP A 13 -14.35 13.45 14.70
N GLY A 14 -13.82 14.54 14.15
CA GLY A 14 -13.03 14.50 12.92
C GLY A 14 -11.67 13.85 13.14
N LYS A 15 -11.23 13.01 12.19
CA LYS A 15 -9.88 12.43 12.17
C LYS A 15 -9.10 12.94 10.96
N ILE A 16 -7.83 13.27 11.15
CA ILE A 16 -6.89 13.66 10.11
C ILE A 16 -5.70 12.69 10.10
N GLY A 17 -5.21 12.35 8.92
CA GLY A 17 -4.12 11.40 8.79
C GLY A 17 -3.29 11.69 7.56
N ILE A 18 -2.26 10.87 7.36
CA ILE A 18 -1.42 10.89 6.17
C ILE A 18 -1.59 9.57 5.41
N VAL A 19 -1.53 9.62 4.08
CA VAL A 19 -1.55 8.43 3.24
C VAL A 19 -0.14 8.14 2.73
N GLN A 20 0.35 6.93 2.96
CA GLN A 20 1.64 6.44 2.49
C GLN A 20 1.46 5.34 1.45
N SER A 21 2.38 5.22 0.50
CA SER A 21 2.34 4.18 -0.54
C SER A 21 3.53 3.23 -0.45
N PRO A 22 3.71 2.50 0.68
CA PRO A 22 4.87 1.64 0.86
C PRO A 22 4.81 0.38 -0.01
N MET A 23 5.99 -0.15 -0.32
CA MET A 23 6.19 -1.55 -0.66
C MET A 23 6.62 -2.32 0.59
N TRP A 24 6.53 -3.64 0.53
CA TRP A 24 7.34 -4.47 1.41
C TRP A 24 8.66 -4.83 0.72
N PHE A 25 9.71 -5.05 1.51
CA PHE A 25 11.03 -5.41 1.00
C PHE A 25 11.52 -6.73 1.59
N GLU A 26 12.07 -7.57 0.72
CA GLU A 26 12.83 -8.75 1.10
C GLU A 26 14.30 -8.54 0.72
N PRO A 27 15.25 -9.10 1.47
CA PRO A 27 16.65 -8.97 1.10
C PRO A 27 16.95 -9.73 -0.20
N TYR A 28 17.72 -9.11 -1.09
CA TYR A 28 18.13 -9.71 -2.36
C TYR A 28 19.02 -10.94 -2.14
N GLU A 29 19.92 -10.89 -1.17
CA GLU A 29 20.71 -12.04 -0.73
C GLU A 29 20.36 -12.43 0.71
N LYS A 30 20.32 -13.74 0.99
CA LYS A 30 20.00 -14.25 2.34
C LYS A 30 20.97 -13.78 3.44
N THR A 31 22.19 -13.42 3.04
CA THR A 31 23.28 -12.96 3.91
C THR A 31 23.14 -11.48 4.30
N SER A 32 22.33 -10.70 3.59
CA SER A 32 22.08 -9.29 3.90
C SER A 32 20.74 -9.17 4.65
N SER A 33 20.72 -9.16 5.98
CA SER A 33 19.54 -9.70 6.67
C SER A 33 18.45 -8.69 7.04
N GLU A 34 18.78 -7.53 7.62
CA GLU A 34 17.74 -6.65 8.21
C GLU A 34 18.00 -5.16 8.01
N GLU A 35 19.26 -4.72 8.07
CA GLU A 35 19.61 -3.29 7.94
C GLU A 35 19.22 -2.71 6.58
N ILE A 36 19.38 -3.48 5.50
CA ILE A 36 19.01 -3.08 4.14
C ILE A 36 17.49 -2.90 4.01
N VAL A 37 16.71 -3.81 4.60
CA VAL A 37 15.24 -3.76 4.63
C VAL A 37 14.79 -2.56 5.47
N LYS A 38 15.38 -2.36 6.64
CA LYS A 38 15.10 -1.20 7.48
C LYS A 38 15.39 0.11 6.75
N ARG A 39 16.55 0.22 6.08
CA ARG A 39 16.88 1.41 5.28
C ARG A 39 15.89 1.63 4.14
N ALA A 40 15.44 0.56 3.49
CA ALA A 40 14.39 0.66 2.48
C ALA A 40 13.05 1.14 3.04
N MET A 41 12.66 0.66 4.22
CA MET A 41 11.48 1.15 4.93
C MET A 41 11.64 2.61 5.37
N ASP A 42 12.81 3.01 5.87
CA ASP A 42 13.10 4.39 6.26
C ASP A 42 12.93 5.35 5.06
N PHE A 43 13.47 5.01 3.88
CA PHE A 43 13.43 5.86 2.69
C PHE A 43 12.08 5.85 1.94
N THR A 44 11.16 4.94 2.27
CA THR A 44 9.86 4.82 1.56
C THR A 44 8.64 5.08 2.46
N LEU A 45 8.75 4.79 3.75
CA LEU A 45 7.70 4.96 4.73
C LEU A 45 8.15 5.89 5.87
N GLY A 46 9.33 5.63 6.43
CA GLY A 46 9.87 6.36 7.58
C GLY A 46 10.14 7.84 7.30
N TRP A 47 10.44 8.22 6.05
CA TRP A 47 10.64 9.61 5.66
C TRP A 47 9.49 10.51 6.14
N HIS A 48 8.26 10.01 6.05
CA HIS A 48 7.08 10.76 6.49
C HIS A 48 6.53 10.31 7.84
N LEU A 49 6.58 9.00 8.15
CA LEU A 49 6.02 8.51 9.41
C LEU A 49 6.91 8.82 10.61
N GLU A 50 8.23 8.75 10.48
CA GLU A 50 9.14 9.03 11.60
C GLU A 50 8.97 10.45 12.15
N PRO A 51 8.92 11.52 11.32
CA PRO A 51 8.74 12.87 11.85
C PRO A 51 7.41 13.07 12.56
N ILE A 52 6.31 12.52 12.03
CA ILE A 52 4.99 12.72 12.63
C ILE A 52 4.74 11.81 13.85
N THR A 53 5.52 10.74 14.01
CA THR A 53 5.43 9.85 15.17
C THR A 53 6.43 10.20 16.27
N HIS A 54 7.68 10.48 15.91
CA HIS A 54 8.80 10.66 16.84
C HIS A 54 9.49 12.03 16.74
N GLY A 55 9.02 12.91 15.86
CA GLY A 55 9.45 14.31 15.83
C GLY A 55 10.71 14.61 15.01
N ASP A 56 11.32 13.63 14.34
CA ASP A 56 12.46 13.86 13.46
C ASP A 56 12.55 12.80 12.34
N TYR A 57 13.39 13.02 11.33
CA TYR A 57 13.63 12.04 10.27
C TYR A 57 14.35 10.78 10.77
N PRO A 58 14.25 9.64 10.04
CA PRO A 58 15.04 8.46 10.35
C PRO A 58 16.54 8.76 10.36
N GLN A 59 17.28 8.15 11.29
CA GLN A 59 18.73 8.38 11.40
C GLN A 59 19.48 8.00 10.11
N THR A 60 19.09 6.90 9.48
CA THR A 60 19.66 6.44 8.19
C THR A 60 19.54 7.49 7.08
N MET A 61 18.43 8.24 7.04
CA MET A 61 18.25 9.32 6.08
C MET A 61 19.13 10.54 6.41
N LYS A 62 19.23 10.90 7.70
CA LYS A 62 20.11 11.99 8.14
C LYS A 62 21.57 11.71 7.78
N ASP A 63 22.02 10.48 8.01
CA ASP A 63 23.39 10.06 7.73
C ASP A 63 23.70 10.03 6.23
N ASN A 64 22.76 9.53 5.41
CA ASN A 64 23.01 9.38 3.98
C ASN A 64 22.76 10.65 3.15
N VAL A 65 21.71 11.42 3.49
CA VAL A 65 21.34 12.65 2.75
C VAL A 65 22.15 13.85 3.23
N GLY A 66 22.49 13.87 4.53
CA GLY A 66 23.28 14.92 5.15
C GLY A 66 22.63 16.29 5.05
N ALA A 67 23.43 17.31 4.71
CA ALA A 67 23.01 18.72 4.71
C ALA A 67 21.87 19.05 3.71
N ARG A 68 21.55 18.17 2.76
CA ARG A 68 20.40 18.34 1.86
C ARG A 68 19.06 18.04 2.54
N LEU A 69 19.06 17.33 3.66
CA LEU A 69 17.87 17.07 4.47
C LEU A 69 17.73 18.19 5.52
N PRO A 70 16.72 19.07 5.40
CA PRO A 70 16.55 20.15 6.37
C PRO A 70 16.26 19.60 7.76
N SER A 71 16.79 20.25 8.80
CA SER A 71 16.48 19.89 10.18
C SER A 71 15.22 20.60 10.67
N PHE A 72 14.44 19.94 11.54
CA PHE A 72 13.34 20.57 12.24
C PHE A 72 13.83 21.38 13.45
N THR A 73 13.25 22.56 13.66
CA THR A 73 13.38 23.30 14.93
C THR A 73 12.57 22.60 16.02
N ASP A 74 12.88 22.83 17.30
CA ASP A 74 12.15 22.20 18.40
C ASP A 74 10.64 22.46 18.35
N GLU A 75 10.22 23.68 17.99
CA GLU A 75 8.81 24.03 17.79
C GLU A 75 8.16 23.23 16.65
N GLN A 76 8.91 22.92 15.57
CA GLN A 76 8.41 22.08 14.49
C GLN A 76 8.31 20.62 14.91
N LYS A 77 9.28 20.10 15.67
CA LYS A 77 9.25 18.73 16.20
C LYS A 77 8.03 18.52 17.11
N GLU A 78 7.75 19.48 17.97
CA GLU A 78 6.57 19.47 18.84
C GLU A 78 5.27 19.48 18.03
N LYS A 79 5.20 20.27 16.95
CA LYS A 79 4.02 20.31 16.05
C LYS A 79 3.82 19.04 15.23
N LEU A 80 4.90 18.31 14.92
CA LEU A 80 4.84 17.10 14.11
C LEU A 80 4.51 15.87 14.94
N THR A 81 5.09 15.74 16.12
CA THR A 81 4.90 14.56 16.99
C THR A 81 3.42 14.38 17.33
N GLY A 82 2.86 13.22 16.97
CA GLY A 82 1.46 12.87 17.22
C GLY A 82 0.46 13.64 16.36
N SER A 83 0.89 14.22 15.22
CA SER A 83 0.04 15.07 14.37
C SER A 83 -0.88 14.31 13.39
N TYR A 84 -1.19 13.04 13.68
CA TYR A 84 -2.06 12.17 12.88
C TYR A 84 -2.91 11.28 13.80
N ASP A 85 -4.18 11.07 13.42
CA ASP A 85 -5.12 10.18 14.08
C ASP A 85 -5.11 8.76 13.46
N PHE A 86 -4.71 8.66 12.19
CA PHE A 86 -4.62 7.40 11.45
C PHE A 86 -3.55 7.45 10.35
N VAL A 87 -3.13 6.27 9.89
CA VAL A 87 -2.26 6.09 8.72
C VAL A 87 -3.07 5.45 7.60
N GLY A 88 -3.15 6.15 6.47
CA GLY A 88 -3.64 5.58 5.22
C GLY A 88 -2.53 4.78 4.52
N VAL A 89 -2.84 3.60 4.01
CA VAL A 89 -1.90 2.73 3.30
C VAL A 89 -2.40 2.44 1.89
N ASN A 90 -1.59 2.82 0.91
CA ASN A 90 -1.73 2.50 -0.50
C ASN A 90 -0.74 1.39 -0.88
N TYR A 91 -1.14 0.13 -0.78
CA TYR A 91 -0.25 -1.00 -1.02
C TYR A 91 -0.56 -1.70 -2.35
N TYR A 92 0.48 -1.99 -3.14
CA TYR A 92 0.33 -2.64 -4.45
C TYR A 92 1.28 -3.81 -4.69
N THR A 93 2.50 -3.79 -4.12
CA THR A 93 3.52 -4.78 -4.44
C THR A 93 4.65 -4.82 -3.41
N SER A 94 5.61 -5.70 -3.65
CA SER A 94 6.85 -5.86 -2.89
C SER A 94 8.04 -5.93 -3.84
N ALA A 95 9.25 -5.74 -3.33
CA ALA A 95 10.48 -5.91 -4.10
C ALA A 95 11.59 -6.58 -3.28
N PHE A 96 12.58 -7.15 -3.96
CA PHE A 96 13.87 -7.44 -3.33
C PHE A 96 14.73 -6.18 -3.25
N VAL A 97 15.53 -6.04 -2.20
CA VAL A 97 16.45 -4.91 -2.00
C VAL A 97 17.90 -5.38 -1.91
N ALA A 98 18.77 -4.78 -2.71
CA ALA A 98 20.21 -5.03 -2.69
C ALA A 98 20.95 -3.75 -2.30
N HIS A 99 22.03 -3.87 -1.52
CA HIS A 99 22.89 -2.72 -1.23
C HIS A 99 23.63 -2.25 -2.48
N VAL A 100 23.82 -0.95 -2.60
CA VAL A 100 24.69 -0.32 -3.60
C VAL A 100 25.86 0.33 -2.85
N GLU A 101 27.05 -0.22 -3.04
CA GLU A 101 28.30 0.26 -2.42
C GLU A 101 28.77 1.57 -3.07
N ASP A 102 28.88 1.58 -4.41
CA ASP A 102 29.44 2.69 -5.16
C ASP A 102 28.34 3.63 -5.67
N VAL A 103 28.24 4.80 -5.05
CA VAL A 103 27.34 5.89 -5.48
C VAL A 103 28.12 7.18 -5.65
N ASP A 104 27.88 7.87 -6.76
CA ASP A 104 28.49 9.18 -7.04
C ASP A 104 27.84 10.26 -6.15
N GLN A 105 28.52 10.66 -5.08
CA GLN A 105 28.01 11.67 -4.15
C GLN A 105 27.93 13.08 -4.76
N GLU A 106 28.63 13.35 -5.86
CA GLU A 106 28.52 14.63 -6.57
C GLU A 106 27.26 14.70 -7.43
N LYS A 107 26.61 13.56 -7.69
CA LYS A 107 25.35 13.45 -8.45
C LYS A 107 24.23 12.90 -7.56
N PRO A 108 23.68 13.74 -6.66
CA PRO A 108 22.64 13.30 -5.74
C PRO A 108 21.42 12.78 -6.50
N SER A 109 20.94 11.60 -6.09
CA SER A 109 19.72 10.97 -6.57
C SER A 109 19.10 10.17 -5.45
N TRP A 110 17.82 9.82 -5.58
CA TRP A 110 17.17 9.00 -4.55
C TRP A 110 17.86 7.64 -4.36
N GLU A 111 18.33 6.99 -5.44
CA GLU A 111 19.07 5.73 -5.36
C GLU A 111 20.45 5.92 -4.70
N ALA A 112 21.15 7.02 -5.01
CA ALA A 112 22.42 7.35 -4.38
C ALA A 112 22.27 7.57 -2.86
N ASP A 113 21.19 8.24 -2.44
CA ASP A 113 20.92 8.54 -1.04
C ASP A 113 20.42 7.30 -0.28
N SER A 114 19.55 6.52 -0.89
CA SER A 114 18.97 5.34 -0.24
C SER A 114 19.96 4.18 -0.13
N ARG A 115 21.00 4.17 -0.98
CA ARG A 115 22.04 3.12 -1.06
C ARG A 115 21.45 1.72 -1.21
N PHE A 116 20.34 1.62 -1.94
CA PHE A 116 19.78 0.34 -2.32
C PHE A 116 19.12 0.39 -3.69
N LYS A 117 19.04 -0.79 -4.31
CA LYS A 117 18.34 -0.99 -5.58
C LYS A 117 17.25 -2.04 -5.45
N LEU A 118 16.19 -1.85 -6.21
CA LEU A 118 15.05 -2.76 -6.24
C LEU A 118 15.22 -3.83 -7.32
N HIS A 119 14.85 -5.05 -6.99
CA HIS A 119 14.86 -6.19 -7.90
C HIS A 119 13.52 -6.94 -7.85
N SER A 120 13.06 -7.45 -9.00
CA SER A 120 11.83 -8.25 -9.10
C SER A 120 12.04 -9.74 -8.75
N GLN A 121 13.29 -10.19 -8.83
CA GLN A 121 13.73 -11.54 -8.49
C GLN A 121 15.08 -11.49 -7.79
N ASN A 122 15.42 -12.52 -7.02
CA ASN A 122 16.73 -12.65 -6.36
C ASN A 122 17.74 -13.45 -7.22
N PRO A 123 19.02 -13.61 -6.80
CA PRO A 123 20.03 -14.35 -7.55
C PRO A 123 19.69 -15.83 -7.81
N ASP A 124 18.94 -16.46 -6.90
CA ASP A 124 18.47 -17.83 -7.02
C ASP A 124 17.26 -17.97 -8.00
N GLY A 125 16.78 -16.86 -8.56
CA GLY A 125 15.63 -16.83 -9.46
C GLY A 125 14.27 -16.85 -8.78
N TYR A 126 14.20 -16.73 -7.45
CA TYR A 126 12.92 -16.56 -6.75
C TYR A 126 12.31 -15.20 -7.08
N LYS A 127 11.04 -15.21 -7.46
CA LYS A 127 10.26 -13.99 -7.74
C LYS A 127 9.58 -13.51 -6.45
N ILE A 128 9.52 -12.20 -6.27
CA ILE A 128 8.91 -11.60 -5.08
C ILE A 128 7.39 -11.86 -4.97
N GLY A 129 6.76 -12.15 -6.10
CA GLY A 129 5.34 -12.47 -6.21
C GLY A 129 5.00 -13.02 -7.59
N SER A 130 3.78 -13.54 -7.73
CA SER A 130 3.28 -13.96 -9.05
C SER A 130 2.98 -12.74 -9.91
N GLN A 131 3.45 -12.73 -11.16
CA GLN A 131 3.18 -11.63 -12.09
C GLN A 131 2.59 -12.17 -13.39
N PRO A 132 1.25 -12.22 -13.52
CA PRO A 132 0.59 -12.50 -14.81
C PRO A 132 1.08 -11.55 -15.90
N ALA A 133 1.02 -11.95 -17.17
CA ALA A 133 1.50 -11.13 -18.29
C ALA A 133 0.80 -9.76 -18.40
N THR A 134 -0.45 -9.65 -17.94
CA THR A 134 -1.18 -8.38 -17.92
C THR A 134 -0.94 -7.55 -16.66
N ALA A 135 -0.22 -8.07 -15.66
CA ALA A 135 0.02 -7.39 -14.40
C ALA A 135 1.19 -6.40 -14.51
N LYS A 136 0.91 -5.12 -14.22
CA LYS A 136 1.97 -4.11 -14.18
C LYS A 136 2.96 -4.34 -13.03
N TYR A 137 2.49 -4.92 -11.91
CA TYR A 137 3.33 -5.21 -10.73
C TYR A 137 3.22 -6.68 -10.30
N PRO A 138 4.26 -7.23 -9.65
CA PRO A 138 4.16 -8.51 -8.95
C PRO A 138 3.04 -8.49 -7.89
N VAL A 139 2.26 -9.57 -7.85
CA VAL A 139 1.21 -9.77 -6.84
C VAL A 139 1.84 -10.42 -5.61
N CYS A 140 1.98 -9.65 -4.54
CA CYS A 140 2.51 -10.11 -3.26
C CYS A 140 1.58 -9.69 -2.11
N ALA A 141 0.64 -10.57 -1.74
CA ALA A 141 -0.33 -10.27 -0.68
C ALA A 141 0.29 -10.32 0.72
N ASP A 142 1.28 -11.19 0.95
CA ASP A 142 1.92 -11.33 2.27
C ASP A 142 2.70 -10.07 2.65
N GLY A 143 3.25 -9.34 1.68
CA GLY A 143 3.90 -8.05 1.91
C GLY A 143 2.95 -7.00 2.49
N LEU A 144 1.64 -7.04 2.18
CA LEU A 144 0.65 -6.14 2.83
C LEU A 144 0.62 -6.41 4.33
N ARG A 145 0.49 -7.67 4.73
CA ARG A 145 0.48 -8.09 6.14
C ARG A 145 1.76 -7.66 6.86
N LYS A 146 2.91 -7.81 6.20
CA LYS A 146 4.22 -7.40 6.75
C LYS A 146 4.35 -5.88 6.92
N VAL A 147 3.93 -5.07 5.94
CA VAL A 147 3.88 -3.60 6.07
C VAL A 147 2.98 -3.18 7.23
N LEU A 148 1.80 -3.77 7.34
CA LEU A 148 0.84 -3.44 8.40
C LEU A 148 1.39 -3.77 9.79
N LYS A 149 2.04 -4.93 9.93
CA LYS A 149 2.73 -5.33 11.14
C LYS A 149 3.91 -4.39 11.46
N TYR A 150 4.72 -4.03 10.45
CA TYR A 150 5.81 -3.08 10.62
C TYR A 150 5.32 -1.72 11.13
N ILE A 151 4.21 -1.20 10.57
CA ILE A 151 3.62 0.06 11.03
C ILE A 151 3.21 -0.03 12.49
N LYS A 152 2.54 -1.13 12.86
CA LYS A 152 2.14 -1.38 14.24
C LYS A 152 3.33 -1.38 15.20
N GLU A 153 4.39 -2.11 14.86
CA GLU A 153 5.55 -2.34 15.73
C GLU A 153 6.45 -1.10 15.87
N ASN A 154 6.49 -0.23 14.85
CA ASN A 154 7.44 0.89 14.81
C ASN A 154 6.80 2.28 14.96
N TYR A 155 5.47 2.42 14.83
CA TYR A 155 4.81 3.74 14.83
C TYR A 155 3.64 3.88 15.81
N ASN A 156 3.78 3.30 17.01
CA ASN A 156 2.82 3.39 18.13
C ASN A 156 1.43 2.76 17.85
N ASP A 157 1.38 1.64 17.10
CA ASP A 157 0.14 0.91 16.79
C ASP A 157 -1.06 1.80 16.38
N PRO A 158 -0.90 2.64 15.34
CA PRO A 158 -1.90 3.62 14.99
C PRO A 158 -3.12 2.94 14.36
N GLU A 159 -4.24 3.67 14.27
CA GLU A 159 -5.32 3.23 13.38
C GLU A 159 -4.82 3.22 11.92
N ILE A 160 -5.12 2.14 11.20
CA ILE A 160 -4.75 2.00 9.80
C ILE A 160 -5.99 1.89 8.91
N ILE A 161 -5.97 2.59 7.79
CA ILE A 161 -6.97 2.46 6.72
C ILE A 161 -6.25 2.07 5.45
N ILE A 162 -6.64 0.97 4.80
CA ILE A 162 -6.14 0.69 3.45
C ILE A 162 -6.88 1.64 2.50
N THR A 163 -6.23 2.72 2.09
CA THR A 163 -6.80 3.77 1.24
C THR A 163 -6.67 3.47 -0.24
N GLY A 164 -5.80 2.51 -0.60
CA GLY A 164 -5.62 2.07 -1.97
C GLY A 164 -5.00 0.68 -2.01
N ASN A 165 -5.67 -0.23 -2.70
CA ASN A 165 -5.12 -1.54 -3.04
C ASN A 165 -5.78 -2.01 -4.32
N GLY A 166 -5.00 -2.43 -5.31
CA GLY A 166 -5.54 -2.65 -6.66
C GLY A 166 -4.64 -3.43 -7.58
N TYR A 167 -5.26 -4.12 -8.54
CA TYR A 167 -4.54 -4.77 -9.64
C TYR A 167 -4.47 -3.83 -10.84
N LYS A 168 -3.26 -3.40 -11.19
CA LYS A 168 -2.99 -2.59 -12.37
C LYS A 168 -2.76 -3.49 -13.58
N GLU A 169 -3.64 -3.38 -14.55
CA GLU A 169 -3.66 -4.22 -15.73
C GLU A 169 -3.26 -3.46 -16.99
N THR A 170 -2.37 -4.04 -17.78
CA THR A 170 -1.97 -3.53 -19.10
C THR A 170 -2.65 -4.38 -20.17
N LEU A 171 -3.71 -3.84 -20.80
CA LEU A 171 -4.49 -4.57 -21.81
C LEU A 171 -3.91 -4.45 -23.23
N GLY A 172 -3.26 -3.34 -23.58
CA GLY A 172 -2.67 -3.15 -24.91
C GLY A 172 -3.70 -3.31 -26.04
N GLU A 173 -3.37 -4.09 -27.07
CA GLU A 173 -4.28 -4.42 -28.19
C GLU A 173 -5.54 -5.22 -27.76
N LYS A 174 -5.54 -5.76 -26.53
CA LYS A 174 -6.67 -6.50 -25.94
C LYS A 174 -7.62 -5.60 -25.15
N ASP A 175 -7.55 -4.29 -25.33
CA ASP A 175 -8.49 -3.33 -24.72
C ASP A 175 -9.85 -3.33 -25.45
N ALA A 176 -10.44 -4.52 -25.59
CA ALA A 176 -11.77 -4.75 -26.12
C ALA A 176 -12.72 -5.11 -24.98
N LEU A 177 -13.98 -4.68 -25.06
CA LEU A 177 -14.95 -4.82 -23.98
C LEU A 177 -15.04 -6.26 -23.41
N PRO A 178 -15.15 -7.34 -24.21
CA PRO A 178 -15.25 -8.70 -23.65
C PRO A 178 -14.03 -9.11 -22.80
N ASP A 179 -12.83 -8.76 -23.26
CA ASP A 179 -11.58 -9.08 -22.56
C ASP A 179 -11.40 -8.20 -21.32
N ALA A 180 -11.73 -6.91 -21.43
CA ALA A 180 -11.64 -5.94 -20.33
C ALA A 180 -12.59 -6.27 -19.16
N LEU A 181 -13.72 -6.93 -19.43
CA LEU A 181 -14.67 -7.38 -18.41
C LEU A 181 -14.27 -8.71 -17.75
N SER A 182 -13.40 -9.50 -18.38
CA SER A 182 -12.98 -10.83 -17.91
C SER A 182 -11.72 -10.76 -17.03
N ASP A 183 -11.77 -9.98 -15.96
CA ASP A 183 -10.63 -9.63 -15.13
C ASP A 183 -10.39 -10.54 -13.92
N SER A 184 -10.31 -11.85 -14.17
CA SER A 184 -10.08 -12.86 -13.12
C SER A 184 -8.83 -12.58 -12.28
N ASN A 185 -7.75 -12.05 -12.88
CA ASN A 185 -6.53 -11.70 -12.14
C ASN A 185 -6.78 -10.61 -11.07
N ARG A 186 -7.59 -9.59 -11.38
CA ARG A 186 -7.97 -8.54 -10.42
C ARG A 186 -8.80 -9.11 -9.28
N LYS A 187 -9.77 -9.98 -9.59
CA LYS A 187 -10.53 -10.73 -8.57
C LYS A 187 -9.58 -11.50 -7.63
N TYR A 188 -8.67 -12.31 -8.19
CA TYR A 188 -7.74 -13.13 -7.38
C TYR A 188 -6.78 -12.26 -6.55
N TYR A 189 -6.32 -11.13 -7.10
CA TYR A 189 -5.53 -10.15 -6.37
C TYR A 189 -6.26 -9.70 -5.11
N HIS A 190 -7.51 -9.23 -5.21
CA HIS A 190 -8.27 -8.76 -4.06
C HIS A 190 -8.58 -9.87 -3.06
N MET A 191 -8.92 -11.08 -3.53
CA MET A 191 -9.11 -12.24 -2.66
C MET A 191 -7.88 -12.50 -1.79
N ARG A 192 -6.69 -12.56 -2.41
CA ARG A 192 -5.42 -12.81 -1.70
C ARG A 192 -5.07 -11.71 -0.71
N HIS A 193 -5.25 -10.44 -1.09
CA HIS A 193 -4.96 -9.31 -0.21
C HIS A 193 -5.94 -9.20 0.97
N LEU A 194 -7.23 -9.50 0.76
CA LEU A 194 -8.20 -9.55 1.86
C LEU A 194 -7.93 -10.70 2.82
N MET A 195 -7.44 -11.85 2.34
CA MET A 195 -6.99 -12.94 3.21
C MET A 195 -5.75 -12.55 4.04
N ALA A 196 -4.77 -11.87 3.42
CA ALA A 196 -3.60 -11.36 4.13
C ALA A 196 -4.00 -10.29 5.16
N LEU A 197 -4.95 -9.41 4.82
CA LEU A 197 -5.51 -8.40 5.72
C LEU A 197 -6.24 -9.06 6.90
N HIS A 198 -7.02 -10.12 6.64
CA HIS A 198 -7.65 -10.91 7.69
C HIS A 198 -6.61 -11.50 8.65
N GLY A 199 -5.50 -12.05 8.14
CA GLY A 199 -4.38 -12.48 8.98
C GLY A 199 -3.78 -11.35 9.82
N ALA A 200 -3.55 -10.18 9.23
CA ALA A 200 -3.04 -9.01 9.95
C ALA A 200 -3.97 -8.58 11.11
N VAL A 201 -5.29 -8.60 10.89
CA VAL A 201 -6.27 -8.18 11.91
C VAL A 201 -6.49 -9.28 12.96
N CYS A 202 -6.72 -10.52 12.53
CA CYS A 202 -7.14 -11.60 13.41
C CYS A 202 -5.99 -12.26 14.16
N GLU A 203 -4.81 -12.38 13.55
CA GLU A 203 -3.64 -13.06 14.13
C GLU A 203 -2.67 -12.03 14.69
N ASP A 204 -2.23 -11.05 13.88
CA ASP A 204 -1.22 -10.05 14.31
C ASP A 204 -1.81 -8.89 15.12
N LYS A 205 -3.15 -8.83 15.23
CA LYS A 205 -3.90 -7.81 15.96
C LYS A 205 -3.58 -6.38 15.49
N VAL A 206 -3.38 -6.18 14.19
CA VAL A 206 -3.19 -4.83 13.62
C VAL A 206 -4.51 -4.07 13.61
N ASN A 207 -4.47 -2.79 14.02
CA ASN A 207 -5.64 -1.93 14.16
C ASN A 207 -6.16 -1.37 12.82
N VAL A 208 -6.62 -2.25 11.93
CA VAL A 208 -7.19 -1.84 10.63
C VAL A 208 -8.67 -1.48 10.77
N LYS A 209 -9.07 -0.32 10.25
CA LYS A 209 -10.45 0.21 10.30
C LYS A 209 -11.20 0.16 8.97
N GLY A 210 -10.51 0.03 7.85
CA GLY A 210 -11.16 0.06 6.54
C GLY A 210 -10.29 -0.45 5.40
N TYR A 211 -10.95 -0.84 4.31
CA TYR A 211 -10.32 -1.27 3.07
C TYR A 211 -11.02 -0.63 1.86
N PHE A 212 -10.27 0.15 1.11
CA PHE A 212 -10.70 0.83 -0.10
C PHE A 212 -9.94 0.29 -1.31
N VAL A 213 -10.69 -0.20 -2.28
CA VAL A 213 -10.14 -0.67 -3.56
C VAL A 213 -9.69 0.52 -4.39
N TRP A 214 -8.46 0.45 -4.91
CA TRP A 214 -8.02 1.29 -6.01
C TRP A 214 -8.24 0.53 -7.33
N SER A 215 -9.22 0.86 -8.15
CA SER A 215 -10.12 2.01 -8.03
C SER A 215 -11.56 1.62 -8.35
N LEU A 216 -12.50 2.54 -8.11
CA LEU A 216 -13.89 2.32 -8.48
C LEU A 216 -14.02 2.07 -9.99
N MET A 217 -13.36 2.86 -10.84
CA MET A 217 -13.49 2.77 -12.30
C MET A 217 -12.17 3.13 -12.97
N ASP A 218 -11.97 2.63 -14.20
CA ASP A 218 -10.79 2.95 -14.98
C ASP A 218 -10.64 4.46 -15.19
N GLY A 219 -9.43 4.97 -15.02
CA GLY A 219 -9.14 6.39 -15.04
C GLY A 219 -7.77 6.71 -15.61
N LEU A 220 -7.34 7.95 -15.43
CA LEU A 220 -6.01 8.42 -15.81
C LEU A 220 -4.98 7.91 -14.79
N GLU A 221 -4.13 6.97 -15.20
CA GLU A 221 -3.07 6.36 -14.38
C GLU A 221 -1.73 7.09 -14.56
N TRP A 222 -1.75 8.41 -14.32
CA TRP A 222 -0.55 9.27 -14.33
C TRP A 222 0.25 9.15 -15.63
N GLU A 223 1.52 8.74 -15.54
CA GLU A 223 2.46 8.55 -16.64
C GLU A 223 2.03 7.46 -17.64
N ASP A 224 1.15 6.52 -17.26
CA ASP A 224 0.58 5.55 -18.19
C ASP A 224 -0.58 6.12 -19.02
N GLY A 225 -1.08 7.30 -18.65
CA GLY A 225 -2.32 7.85 -19.18
C GLY A 225 -3.48 6.86 -19.01
N TYR A 226 -4.22 6.63 -20.10
CA TYR A 226 -5.35 5.69 -20.12
C TYR A 226 -4.97 4.31 -20.64
N LYS A 227 -3.70 3.87 -20.56
CA LYS A 227 -3.31 2.51 -21.01
C LYS A 227 -3.46 1.46 -19.92
N THR A 228 -3.31 1.87 -18.67
CA THR A 228 -3.44 1.00 -17.50
C THR A 228 -4.88 1.02 -16.99
N ARG A 229 -5.40 -0.16 -16.63
CA ARG A 229 -6.77 -0.37 -16.14
C ARG A 229 -6.69 -0.84 -14.70
N SER A 230 -7.20 -0.05 -13.76
CA SER A 230 -7.17 -0.34 -12.32
C SER A 230 -8.57 -0.49 -11.71
N GLY A 231 -9.61 -0.09 -12.45
CA GLY A 231 -10.96 0.03 -11.95
C GLY A 231 -11.68 -1.30 -11.84
N LEU A 232 -12.61 -1.36 -10.88
CA LEU A 232 -13.66 -2.37 -10.80
C LEU A 232 -14.66 -2.24 -11.97
N TYR A 233 -14.82 -1.03 -12.51
CA TYR A 233 -15.63 -0.76 -13.71
C TYR A 233 -14.74 -0.38 -14.87
N TYR A 234 -14.98 -0.99 -16.03
CA TYR A 234 -14.39 -0.60 -17.29
C TYR A 234 -15.00 0.72 -17.76
N VAL A 235 -14.16 1.64 -18.23
CA VAL A 235 -14.62 2.90 -18.84
C VAL A 235 -14.31 2.86 -20.34
N ASP A 236 -15.37 2.85 -21.14
CA ASP A 236 -15.27 2.88 -22.59
C ASP A 236 -15.01 4.32 -23.07
N TYR A 237 -13.74 4.70 -23.18
CA TYR A 237 -13.35 6.05 -23.60
C TYR A 237 -13.81 6.39 -25.03
N ALA A 238 -14.03 5.40 -25.89
CA ALA A 238 -14.47 5.60 -27.26
C ALA A 238 -15.99 5.83 -27.34
N ASN A 239 -16.77 5.20 -26.46
CA ASN A 239 -18.23 5.25 -26.48
C ASN A 239 -18.79 6.00 -25.26
N ASN A 240 -18.70 7.33 -25.30
CA ASN A 240 -19.32 8.23 -24.32
C ASN A 240 -18.93 7.95 -22.85
N MET A 241 -17.74 7.39 -22.61
CA MET A 241 -17.29 7.00 -21.27
C MET A 241 -18.28 6.04 -20.59
N GLY A 242 -18.86 5.10 -21.33
CA GLY A 242 -19.74 4.06 -20.77
C GLY A 242 -19.06 3.30 -19.64
N ARG A 243 -19.78 3.02 -18.54
CA ARG A 243 -19.25 2.24 -17.41
C ARG A 243 -19.80 0.82 -17.47
N HIS A 244 -18.90 -0.16 -17.49
CA HIS A 244 -19.24 -1.56 -17.59
C HIS A 244 -18.67 -2.34 -16.42
N GLU A 245 -19.52 -3.05 -15.70
CA GLU A 245 -19.15 -3.79 -14.50
C GLU A 245 -18.27 -5.01 -14.85
N LYS A 246 -17.04 -5.05 -14.32
CA LYS A 246 -16.12 -6.17 -14.53
C LYS A 246 -16.44 -7.36 -13.62
N GLN A 247 -15.83 -8.51 -13.89
CA GLN A 247 -15.99 -9.72 -13.08
C GLN A 247 -15.57 -9.48 -11.61
N SER A 248 -14.50 -8.72 -11.37
CA SER A 248 -14.05 -8.39 -10.01
C SER A 248 -15.08 -7.56 -9.23
N ALA A 249 -15.77 -6.63 -9.89
CA ALA A 249 -16.84 -5.84 -9.27
C ALA A 249 -18.00 -6.74 -8.85
N LYS A 250 -18.49 -7.60 -9.75
CA LYS A 250 -19.56 -8.57 -9.46
C LYS A 250 -19.21 -9.45 -8.26
N TRP A 251 -17.97 -9.94 -8.23
CA TRP A 251 -17.48 -10.75 -7.11
C TRP A 251 -17.44 -9.96 -5.80
N LEU A 252 -16.91 -8.73 -5.81
CA LEU A 252 -16.80 -7.91 -4.61
C LEU A 252 -18.18 -7.51 -4.08
N SER A 253 -19.13 -7.16 -4.97
CA SER A 253 -20.53 -6.91 -4.61
C SER A 253 -21.13 -8.11 -3.90
N LYS A 254 -20.97 -9.32 -4.45
CA LYS A 254 -21.45 -10.56 -3.82
C LYS A 254 -20.75 -10.89 -2.50
N LEU A 255 -19.47 -10.54 -2.35
CA LEU A 255 -18.76 -10.70 -1.08
C LEU A 255 -19.31 -9.77 0.00
N LEU A 256 -19.68 -8.55 -0.37
CA LEU A 256 -20.21 -7.52 0.53
C LEU A 256 -21.72 -7.66 0.80
N GLU A 257 -22.44 -8.39 -0.06
CA GLU A 257 -23.80 -8.83 0.21
C GLU A 257 -23.81 -9.56 1.56
N LYS A 258 -24.46 -8.94 2.55
CA LYS A 258 -24.70 -9.61 3.83
C LYS A 258 -25.45 -10.89 3.53
N ALA A 259 -24.97 -12.02 4.05
CA ALA A 259 -25.85 -13.16 4.24
C ALA A 259 -27.12 -12.63 4.95
N PRO A 260 -28.34 -13.02 4.51
CA PRO A 260 -29.53 -12.67 5.26
C PRO A 260 -29.25 -13.05 6.71
N ILE A 261 -29.50 -12.11 7.63
CA ILE A 261 -29.36 -12.37 9.06
C ILE A 261 -30.30 -13.54 9.33
N GLN A 262 -29.76 -14.76 9.36
CA GLN A 262 -30.47 -15.90 9.93
C GLN A 262 -30.73 -15.46 11.35
N SER A 263 -32.02 -15.31 11.67
CA SER A 263 -32.48 -14.88 12.97
C SER A 263 -31.76 -15.69 14.06
N LYS A 264 -31.61 -15.12 15.26
CA LYS A 264 -30.90 -15.72 16.42
C LYS A 264 -31.27 -17.18 16.75
N VAL A 265 -32.31 -17.73 16.15
CA VAL A 265 -32.79 -19.11 16.30
C VAL A 265 -31.80 -20.16 15.77
N ASP A 266 -30.93 -19.84 14.82
CA ASP A 266 -30.01 -20.83 14.20
C ASP A 266 -28.57 -20.83 14.76
N LEU A 267 -28.26 -19.95 15.73
CA LEU A 267 -26.94 -19.91 16.38
C LEU A 267 -26.80 -20.88 17.56
N GLU A 268 -27.92 -21.33 18.14
CA GLU A 268 -27.90 -22.31 19.24
C GLU A 268 -27.80 -23.76 18.74
N SER A 269 -28.23 -24.06 17.52
CA SER A 269 -28.15 -25.39 16.90
C SER A 269 -26.74 -25.81 16.47
N ARG A 270 -25.74 -24.91 16.56
CA ARG A 270 -24.33 -25.17 16.21
C ARG A 270 -23.40 -25.34 17.42
N LYS A 271 -23.94 -25.43 18.63
CA LYS A 271 -23.14 -25.70 19.85
C LYS A 271 -23.02 -27.18 20.23
N GLU A 272 -23.61 -28.09 19.45
CA GLU A 272 -23.56 -29.54 19.73
C GLU A 272 -22.92 -30.37 18.59
N LEU A 273 -21.93 -29.82 17.88
CA LEU A 273 -21.03 -30.58 16.99
C LEU A 273 -19.57 -30.20 17.22
#